data_AF-A0A8C9KG29-F1
#
_entry.id   AF-A0A8C9KG29-F1
#
_cell.length_a   1.000
_cell.length_b   1.000
_cell.length_c   1.000
_cell.angle_alpha   90.00
_cell.angle_beta   90.00
_cell.angle_gamma   90.00
#
_symmetry.space_group_name_H-M   'P 1'
#
loop_
_entity.id
_entity.type
_entity.pdbx_description
1 polymer ?
#
loop_
_entity_poly.entity_id
_entity_poly.type
_entity_poly.pdbx_seq_one_letter_code
_entity_poly.pdbx_strand_id
1 'polypeptide(L)'
;MSRSRHVGKIRKRLEDVKSQWVRPARADFSDNESARLATDALLDGGPEAYWQALGQEGEVDFLSSLEAQYIQAQAKQPPCAPEPPGGAEAGPKGLDSCSLQSGTYFPVASEGSEPTLLHSWTSAQKPYLKEKSSATVYFQTDKHNNIRDLIRRCITRTSQFLAILMDVFTDVEIFCDILEAANKRGVFVCVLLDQGGVKLFQEMCDKVQISDSHLKNISIRSVEGEVYCAKSGRKFAGQIQEKFIISDWRYVLSGSYSFTWLCGHVHRNILSKFTGPAVELFDEEFRHLYASSKPVMGPKSPRLAAPLQPRAGPSPPPGRLSGSSCSASDHTSSHPLSTASPLIIMFPESLRRKKGRMQPQFDIWVN
;
A
#
# COMPACT_ATOMS: atom_id res chain seq x y z
N MET A 1 -16.07 -49.28 13.59
CA MET A 1 -15.90 -48.70 12.25
C MET A 1 -15.01 -47.47 12.37
N SER A 2 -13.78 -47.52 11.89
CA SER A 2 -12.84 -46.38 11.93
C SER A 2 -13.29 -45.37 10.87
N ARG A 3 -13.86 -44.22 11.29
CA ARG A 3 -14.04 -43.09 10.37
C ARG A 3 -12.64 -42.68 9.91
N SER A 4 -12.39 -42.69 8.60
CA SER A 4 -11.17 -42.08 8.04
C SER A 4 -11.07 -40.68 8.62
N ARG A 5 -10.01 -40.40 9.40
CA ARG A 5 -9.79 -39.07 9.94
C ARG A 5 -9.73 -38.10 8.75
N HIS A 6 -10.55 -37.06 8.78
CA HIS A 6 -10.43 -35.97 7.83
C HIS A 6 -9.00 -35.41 7.96
N VAL A 7 -8.34 -35.15 6.83
CA VAL A 7 -6.97 -34.63 6.80
C VAL A 7 -7.01 -33.29 6.09
N GLY A 8 -6.60 -32.25 6.81
CA GLY A 8 -6.54 -30.88 6.31
C GLY A 8 -5.60 -30.76 5.11
N LYS A 9 -5.83 -29.72 4.31
CA LYS A 9 -5.12 -29.50 3.04
C LYS A 9 -3.63 -29.26 3.26
N ILE A 10 -3.26 -28.47 4.28
CA ILE A 10 -1.85 -28.16 4.59
C ILE A 10 -1.17 -29.40 5.17
N ARG A 11 -1.83 -30.12 6.09
CA ARG A 11 -1.34 -31.38 6.64
C ARG A 11 -1.02 -32.38 5.55
N LYS A 12 -1.97 -32.62 4.64
CA LYS A 12 -1.79 -33.53 3.50
C LYS A 12 -0.58 -33.13 2.66
N ARG A 13 -0.48 -31.85 2.28
CA ARG A 13 0.67 -31.35 1.51
C ARG A 13 1.99 -31.53 2.27
N LEU A 14 2.00 -31.33 3.58
CA LEU A 14 3.19 -31.51 4.42
C LEU A 14 3.62 -32.98 4.50
N GLU A 15 2.67 -33.90 4.61
CA GLU A 15 2.93 -35.35 4.61
C GLU A 15 3.46 -35.84 3.24
N ASP A 16 2.89 -35.32 2.15
CA ASP A 16 3.35 -35.59 0.79
C ASP A 16 4.79 -35.10 0.58
N VAL A 17 5.13 -33.88 1.02
CA VAL A 17 6.48 -33.30 0.89
C VAL A 17 7.52 -34.04 1.75
N LYS A 18 7.12 -34.55 2.93
CA LYS A 18 8.01 -35.37 3.78
C LYS A 18 8.31 -36.74 3.17
N SER A 19 7.48 -37.19 2.23
CA SER A 19 7.61 -38.50 1.61
C SER A 19 8.51 -38.43 0.37
N GLN A 20 9.70 -39.03 0.44
CA GLN A 20 10.66 -39.06 -0.67
C GLN A 20 10.14 -39.74 -1.95
N TRP A 21 9.08 -40.53 -1.83
CA TRP A 21 8.52 -41.37 -2.89
C TRP A 21 7.30 -40.75 -3.57
N VAL A 22 6.82 -39.59 -3.10
CA VAL A 22 5.66 -38.90 -3.67
C VAL A 22 6.15 -37.89 -4.71
N ARG A 23 5.61 -37.98 -5.94
CA ARG A 23 5.92 -37.00 -6.98
C ARG A 23 5.36 -35.63 -6.57
N PRO A 24 6.10 -34.52 -6.80
CA PRO A 24 5.59 -33.19 -6.54
C PRO A 24 4.26 -32.95 -7.27
N ALA A 25 3.21 -32.67 -6.51
CA ALA A 25 1.94 -32.25 -7.08
C ALA A 25 2.07 -30.84 -7.71
N ARG A 26 1.20 -30.52 -8.68
CA ARG A 26 1.06 -29.13 -9.15
C ARG A 26 0.67 -28.23 -7.97
N ALA A 27 1.16 -27.01 -7.98
CA ALA A 27 0.77 -26.02 -6.98
C ALA A 27 -0.74 -25.80 -7.05
N ASP A 28 -1.41 -26.01 -5.91
CA ASP A 28 -2.82 -25.74 -5.73
C ASP A 28 -2.99 -24.37 -5.07
N PHE A 29 -3.62 -23.44 -5.81
CA PHE A 29 -3.90 -22.07 -5.37
C PHE A 29 -5.37 -21.88 -4.95
N SER A 30 -6.16 -22.95 -4.85
CA SER A 30 -7.54 -22.86 -4.36
C SER A 30 -7.60 -22.60 -2.85
N ASP A 31 -8.73 -22.08 -2.40
CA ASP A 31 -8.98 -21.74 -1.00
C ASP A 31 -8.81 -22.94 -0.06
N ASN A 32 -8.50 -22.65 1.21
CA ASN A 32 -8.42 -23.65 2.27
C ASN A 32 -9.52 -23.44 3.31
N GLU A 33 -10.59 -24.20 3.17
CA GLU A 33 -11.75 -24.15 4.07
C GLU A 33 -11.38 -24.51 5.53
N SER A 34 -10.49 -25.48 5.74
CA SER A 34 -10.06 -25.85 7.10
C SER A 34 -9.27 -24.72 7.79
N ALA A 35 -8.44 -23.99 7.03
CA ALA A 35 -7.75 -22.80 7.54
C ALA A 35 -8.74 -21.66 7.85
N ARG A 36 -9.75 -21.47 6.98
CA ARG A 36 -10.83 -20.49 7.20
C ARG A 36 -11.61 -20.80 8.47
N LEU A 37 -12.04 -22.06 8.67
CA LEU A 37 -12.77 -22.50 9.86
C LEU A 37 -11.97 -22.35 11.16
N ALA A 38 -10.67 -22.69 11.13
CA ALA A 38 -9.80 -22.48 12.27
C ALA A 38 -9.66 -20.99 12.60
N THR A 39 -9.47 -20.13 11.58
CA THR A 39 -9.37 -18.67 11.76
C THR A 39 -10.67 -18.07 12.30
N ASP A 40 -11.83 -18.50 11.81
CA ASP A 40 -13.15 -18.14 12.38
C ASP A 40 -13.21 -18.51 13.87
N ALA A 41 -12.84 -19.76 14.22
CA ALA A 41 -12.86 -20.24 15.58
C ALA A 41 -11.91 -19.45 16.51
N LEU A 42 -10.74 -19.04 16.00
CA LEU A 42 -9.83 -18.16 16.73
C LEU A 42 -10.47 -16.81 17.04
N LEU A 43 -11.13 -16.20 16.05
CA LEU A 43 -11.76 -14.89 16.19
C LEU A 43 -12.98 -14.93 17.12
N ASP A 44 -13.69 -16.06 17.15
CA ASP A 44 -14.92 -16.24 17.92
C ASP A 44 -14.66 -16.71 19.36
N GLY A 45 -13.78 -17.69 19.54
CA GLY A 45 -13.60 -18.42 20.80
C GLY A 45 -12.18 -18.42 21.34
N GLY A 46 -11.24 -17.72 20.71
CA GLY A 46 -9.85 -17.63 21.19
C GLY A 46 -9.00 -18.85 20.85
N PRO A 47 -7.81 -19.00 21.48
CA PRO A 47 -6.84 -20.03 21.11
C PRO A 47 -7.37 -21.45 21.29
N GLU A 48 -8.14 -21.70 22.35
CA GLU A 48 -8.69 -23.04 22.63
C GLU A 48 -9.63 -23.49 21.52
N ALA A 49 -10.50 -22.58 21.04
CA ALA A 49 -11.39 -22.85 19.92
C ALA A 49 -10.63 -23.09 18.61
N TYR A 50 -9.54 -22.33 18.37
CA TYR A 50 -8.63 -22.56 17.25
C TYR A 50 -8.05 -23.99 17.26
N TRP A 51 -7.50 -24.42 18.39
CA TRP A 51 -6.92 -25.77 18.53
C TRP A 51 -7.95 -26.88 18.35
N GLN A 52 -9.16 -26.68 18.86
CA GLN A 52 -10.25 -27.62 18.68
C GLN A 52 -10.65 -27.75 17.20
N ALA A 53 -10.78 -26.62 16.49
CA ALA A 53 -11.10 -26.59 15.07
C ALA A 53 -10.01 -27.30 14.24
N LEU A 54 -8.72 -27.04 14.52
CA LEU A 54 -7.62 -27.76 13.87
C LEU A 54 -7.69 -29.27 14.08
N GLY A 55 -8.02 -29.71 15.30
CA GLY A 55 -8.18 -31.13 15.62
C GLY A 55 -9.35 -31.78 14.90
N GLN A 56 -10.47 -31.07 14.75
CA GLN A 56 -11.67 -31.54 14.04
C GLN A 56 -11.43 -31.63 12.53
N GLU A 57 -10.81 -30.61 11.95
CA GLU A 57 -10.50 -30.53 10.52
C GLU A 57 -9.24 -31.33 10.15
N GLY A 58 -8.52 -31.88 11.13
CA GLY A 58 -7.28 -32.61 10.91
C GLY A 58 -6.19 -31.76 10.27
N GLU A 59 -6.17 -30.46 10.54
CA GLU A 59 -5.23 -29.51 9.95
C GLU A 59 -4.00 -29.32 10.85
N VAL A 60 -2.93 -28.71 10.33
CA VAL A 60 -1.76 -28.30 11.13
C VAL A 60 -1.95 -26.92 11.74
N ASP A 61 -1.20 -26.65 12.81
CA ASP A 61 -1.01 -25.28 13.27
C ASP A 61 -0.29 -24.47 12.18
N PHE A 62 -0.95 -23.43 11.68
CA PHE A 62 -0.44 -22.63 10.57
C PHE A 62 -0.31 -21.15 10.90
N LEU A 63 -0.93 -20.67 11.98
CA LEU A 63 -0.80 -19.28 12.40
C LEU A 63 0.40 -19.15 13.33
N SER A 64 1.28 -18.20 13.05
CA SER A 64 2.32 -17.85 14.01
C SER A 64 1.70 -17.22 15.26
N SER A 65 2.43 -17.27 16.38
CA SER A 65 1.99 -16.63 17.63
C SER A 65 1.73 -15.12 17.45
N LEU A 66 2.48 -14.46 16.57
CA LEU A 66 2.31 -13.04 16.26
C LEU A 66 0.99 -12.78 15.54
N GLU A 67 0.66 -13.59 14.53
CA GLU A 67 -0.60 -13.46 13.80
C GLU A 67 -1.80 -13.78 14.69
N ALA A 68 -1.71 -14.84 15.49
CA ALA A 68 -2.78 -15.21 16.41
C ALA A 68 -3.07 -14.09 17.44
N GLN A 69 -2.02 -13.51 18.02
CA GLN A 69 -2.15 -12.37 18.93
C GLN A 69 -2.71 -11.13 18.24
N TYR A 70 -2.26 -10.84 17.01
CA TYR A 70 -2.76 -9.71 16.23
C TYR A 70 -4.27 -9.83 15.97
N ILE A 71 -4.72 -10.99 15.48
CA ILE A 71 -6.13 -11.27 15.18
C ILE A 71 -6.99 -11.05 16.42
N GLN A 72 -6.53 -11.55 17.58
CA GLN A 72 -7.25 -11.40 18.85
C GLN A 72 -7.28 -9.96 19.34
N ALA A 73 -6.17 -9.24 19.25
CA ALA A 73 -6.08 -7.85 19.68
C ALA A 73 -6.94 -6.91 18.80
N GLN A 74 -7.12 -7.24 17.52
CA GLN A 74 -7.88 -6.44 16.56
C GLN A 74 -9.34 -6.89 16.39
N ALA A 75 -9.78 -7.90 17.14
CA ALA A 75 -11.13 -8.43 17.06
C ALA A 75 -12.17 -7.37 17.50
N LYS A 76 -12.97 -6.89 16.55
CA LYS A 76 -14.10 -6.00 16.78
C LYS A 76 -15.38 -6.83 16.92
N GLN A 77 -16.16 -6.58 17.98
CA GLN A 77 -17.44 -7.25 18.17
C GLN A 77 -18.44 -6.83 17.07
N PRO A 78 -19.41 -7.70 16.71
CA PRO A 78 -20.49 -7.29 15.83
C PRO A 78 -21.24 -6.14 16.51
N PRO A 79 -21.70 -5.11 15.77
CA PRO A 79 -22.60 -4.12 16.34
C PRO A 79 -23.80 -4.84 16.96
N CYS A 80 -24.01 -4.73 18.27
CA CYS A 80 -25.26 -5.18 18.87
C CYS A 80 -26.40 -4.44 18.17
N ALA A 81 -27.40 -5.17 17.69
CA ALA A 81 -28.65 -4.55 17.31
C ALA A 81 -29.15 -3.78 18.55
N PRO A 82 -29.57 -2.50 18.43
CA PRO A 82 -30.17 -1.81 19.55
C PRO A 82 -31.38 -2.62 20.00
N GLU A 83 -31.37 -3.07 21.26
CA GLU A 83 -32.52 -3.72 21.85
C GLU A 83 -33.72 -2.75 21.75
N PRO A 84 -34.91 -3.23 21.31
CA PRO A 84 -36.08 -2.40 21.34
C PRO A 84 -36.34 -1.99 22.79
N PRO A 85 -36.65 -0.70 23.07
CA PRO A 85 -36.89 -0.26 24.43
C PRO A 85 -38.05 -1.05 25.02
N GLY A 86 -37.80 -1.68 26.16
CA GLY A 86 -38.73 -2.57 26.83
C GLY A 86 -40.10 -1.93 27.05
N GLY A 87 -41.12 -2.60 26.51
CA GLY A 87 -42.52 -2.46 26.90
C GLY A 87 -43.03 -3.84 27.28
N ALA A 88 -43.41 -4.01 28.54
CA ALA A 88 -44.04 -5.21 29.05
C ALA A 88 -45.34 -5.52 28.30
N GLU A 89 -45.57 -6.79 27.96
CA GLU A 89 -46.81 -7.54 28.20
C GLU A 89 -46.65 -8.97 27.68
N ALA A 90 -47.18 -9.92 28.46
CA ALA A 90 -47.08 -11.36 28.23
C ALA A 90 -48.09 -11.85 27.18
N GLY A 91 -47.67 -12.80 26.33
CA GLY A 91 -48.55 -13.57 25.46
C GLY A 91 -47.83 -14.80 24.87
N PRO A 92 -48.43 -16.02 24.85
CA PRO A 92 -47.68 -17.26 24.66
C PRO A 92 -47.63 -17.77 23.21
N LYS A 93 -46.49 -18.42 22.89
CA LYS A 93 -46.22 -19.44 21.86
C LYS A 93 -46.55 -19.12 20.39
N GLY A 94 -45.50 -18.98 19.60
CA GLY A 94 -45.46 -19.28 18.17
C GLY A 94 -44.08 -19.84 17.80
N LEU A 95 -44.01 -21.16 17.62
CA LEU A 95 -42.85 -21.86 17.11
C LEU A 95 -42.81 -21.62 15.60
N ASP A 96 -41.88 -20.83 15.08
CA ASP A 96 -41.62 -20.80 13.64
C ASP A 96 -40.12 -20.71 13.36
N SER A 97 -39.57 -21.88 13.06
CA SER A 97 -38.36 -22.05 12.28
C SER A 97 -38.46 -21.20 11.01
N CYS A 98 -37.56 -20.24 10.85
CA CYS A 98 -37.20 -19.72 9.54
C CYS A 98 -35.68 -19.78 9.39
N SER A 99 -35.21 -21.00 9.19
CA SER A 99 -33.99 -21.27 8.44
C SER A 99 -34.17 -20.75 7.01
N LEU A 100 -33.90 -19.47 6.81
CA LEU A 100 -33.75 -18.92 5.46
C LEU A 100 -32.29 -19.10 5.03
N GLN A 101 -32.05 -20.30 4.51
CA GLN A 101 -30.99 -20.57 3.57
C GLN A 101 -31.28 -19.71 2.33
N SER A 102 -30.59 -18.57 2.20
CA SER A 102 -30.56 -17.82 0.93
C SER A 102 -29.14 -17.34 0.68
N GLY A 103 -28.44 -18.11 -0.15
CA GLY A 103 -27.17 -17.74 -0.73
C GLY A 103 -27.40 -16.72 -1.83
N THR A 104 -27.09 -15.47 -1.55
CA THR A 104 -26.39 -14.52 -2.43
C THR A 104 -26.31 -13.20 -1.68
N TYR A 105 -25.18 -12.98 -1.00
CA TYR A 105 -24.87 -11.66 -0.47
C TYR A 105 -24.46 -10.78 -1.63
N PHE A 106 -25.36 -9.91 -2.08
CA PHE A 106 -25.02 -8.73 -2.84
C PHE A 106 -24.70 -7.63 -1.82
N PRO A 107 -23.44 -7.20 -1.63
CA PRO A 107 -23.21 -5.98 -0.89
C PRO A 107 -23.93 -4.88 -1.67
N VAL A 108 -24.84 -4.18 -0.99
CA VAL A 108 -25.38 -2.91 -1.48
C VAL A 108 -24.16 -2.09 -1.85
N ALA A 109 -24.00 -1.80 -3.15
CA ALA A 109 -22.96 -0.92 -3.64
C ALA A 109 -23.09 0.35 -2.81
N SER A 110 -22.14 0.56 -1.91
CA SER A 110 -22.01 1.82 -1.20
C SER A 110 -21.52 2.78 -2.26
N GLU A 111 -22.46 3.33 -3.03
CA GLU A 111 -22.31 4.52 -3.88
C GLU A 111 -21.97 5.68 -2.94
N GLY A 112 -20.79 5.63 -2.34
CA GLY A 112 -20.19 6.75 -1.67
C GLY A 112 -19.87 7.75 -2.78
N SER A 113 -20.53 8.90 -2.75
CA SER A 113 -20.19 10.03 -3.62
C SER A 113 -18.67 10.22 -3.57
N GLU A 114 -18.02 10.08 -4.73
CA GLU A 114 -16.59 10.30 -4.87
C GLU A 114 -16.25 11.62 -4.18
N PRO A 115 -15.34 11.64 -3.18
CA PRO A 115 -15.04 12.86 -2.46
C PRO A 115 -14.74 13.95 -3.48
N THR A 116 -15.48 15.06 -3.47
CA THR A 116 -15.46 16.15 -4.48
C THR A 116 -14.03 16.67 -4.81
N LEU A 117 -13.07 16.30 -3.97
CA LEU A 117 -11.65 16.62 -4.00
C LEU A 117 -10.85 15.77 -4.99
N LEU A 118 -11.22 14.50 -5.24
CA LEU A 118 -10.59 13.66 -6.27
C LEU A 118 -10.49 14.42 -7.60
N HIS A 119 -11.55 15.15 -7.95
CA HIS A 119 -11.62 16.00 -9.15
C HIS A 119 -10.57 17.11 -9.24
N SER A 120 -10.13 17.69 -8.12
CA SER A 120 -9.13 18.76 -8.13
C SER A 120 -7.70 18.26 -8.38
N TRP A 121 -7.40 17.01 -8.01
CA TRP A 121 -6.07 16.41 -8.19
C TRP A 121 -5.99 15.68 -9.53
N THR A 122 -7.11 15.10 -9.99
CA THR A 122 -7.23 14.52 -11.33
C THR A 122 -7.13 15.57 -12.43
N SER A 123 -7.50 16.83 -12.16
CA SER A 123 -7.36 17.95 -13.11
C SER A 123 -5.93 18.50 -13.21
N ALA A 124 -5.03 18.13 -12.30
CA ALA A 124 -3.62 18.50 -12.42
C ALA A 124 -3.01 17.80 -13.64
N GLN A 125 -2.25 18.53 -14.45
CA GLN A 125 -1.54 17.94 -15.58
C GLN A 125 -0.57 16.88 -15.05
N LYS A 126 -0.90 15.59 -15.23
CA LYS A 126 -0.10 14.47 -14.73
C LYS A 126 1.19 14.30 -15.57
N PRO A 127 2.36 14.75 -15.09
CA PRO A 127 3.58 14.76 -15.91
C PRO A 127 4.04 13.35 -16.30
N TYR A 128 3.79 12.37 -15.43
CA TYR A 128 4.17 10.97 -15.66
C TYR A 128 3.60 10.37 -16.96
N LEU A 129 2.46 10.86 -17.46
CA LEU A 129 1.87 10.36 -18.71
C LEU A 129 2.70 10.69 -19.96
N LYS A 130 3.57 11.71 -19.87
CA LYS A 130 4.42 12.18 -20.98
C LYS A 130 5.86 11.67 -20.89
N GLU A 131 6.29 11.21 -19.71
CA GLU A 131 7.66 10.75 -19.46
C GLU A 131 7.83 9.26 -19.80
N LYS A 132 9.05 8.83 -20.12
CA LYS A 132 9.34 7.41 -20.34
C LYS A 132 9.27 6.64 -19.02
N SER A 133 8.71 5.43 -19.08
CA SER A 133 8.69 4.52 -17.94
C SER A 133 10.10 4.09 -17.58
N SER A 134 10.48 4.20 -16.31
CA SER A 134 11.73 3.66 -15.79
C SER A 134 11.57 3.17 -14.36
N ALA A 135 12.33 2.15 -14.00
CA ALA A 135 12.41 1.61 -12.64
C ALA A 135 13.88 1.52 -12.23
N THR A 136 14.23 2.04 -11.06
CA THR A 136 15.59 1.99 -10.50
C THR A 136 15.53 1.51 -9.07
N VAL A 137 16.35 0.52 -8.71
CA VAL A 137 16.40 -0.05 -7.36
C VAL A 137 17.67 0.42 -6.65
N TYR A 138 17.51 0.80 -5.39
CA TYR A 138 18.54 1.24 -4.49
C TYR A 138 18.62 0.28 -3.30
N PHE A 139 19.83 -0.21 -3.05
CA PHE A 139 20.15 -0.98 -1.86
C PHE A 139 21.01 -0.14 -0.93
N GLN A 140 20.80 -0.29 0.37
CA GLN A 140 21.63 0.37 1.37
C GLN A 140 23.08 -0.14 1.29
N THR A 141 24.00 0.77 0.98
CA THR A 141 25.45 0.52 0.93
C THR A 141 26.20 1.52 1.79
N ASP A 142 27.32 1.11 2.38
CA ASP A 142 28.07 1.89 3.38
C ASP A 142 28.69 3.19 2.82
N LYS A 143 28.68 3.40 1.50
CA LYS A 143 29.44 4.48 0.85
C LYS A 143 28.61 5.43 -0.02
N HIS A 144 27.56 4.97 -0.71
CA HIS A 144 26.94 5.77 -1.78
C HIS A 144 25.42 5.72 -1.92
N ASN A 145 24.68 4.99 -1.08
CA ASN A 145 23.21 4.92 -1.18
C ASN A 145 22.55 4.89 0.20
N ASN A 146 22.56 6.03 0.90
CA ASN A 146 21.72 6.20 2.08
C ASN A 146 20.26 6.38 1.64
N ILE A 147 19.44 5.35 1.91
CA ILE A 147 18.01 5.36 1.58
C ILE A 147 17.30 6.51 2.29
N ARG A 148 17.71 6.84 3.52
CA ARG A 148 17.21 8.00 4.26
C ARG A 148 17.42 9.29 3.46
N ASP A 149 18.62 9.47 2.89
CA ASP A 149 18.93 10.67 2.10
C ASP A 149 18.13 10.72 0.80
N LEU A 150 17.79 9.59 0.18
CA LEU A 150 16.91 9.57 -1.00
C LEU A 150 15.49 10.01 -0.64
N ILE A 151 14.95 9.52 0.48
CA ILE A 151 13.63 9.89 1.00
C ILE A 151 13.60 11.39 1.34
N ARG A 152 14.55 11.88 2.13
CA ARG A 152 14.64 13.31 2.50
C ARG A 152 14.84 14.21 1.29
N ARG A 153 15.68 13.81 0.33
CA ARG A 153 15.86 14.53 -0.95
C ARG A 153 14.59 14.54 -1.80
N CYS A 154 13.75 13.50 -1.74
CA CYS A 154 12.45 13.49 -2.41
C CYS A 154 11.56 14.60 -1.84
N ILE A 155 11.33 14.57 -0.53
CA ILE A 155 10.44 15.50 0.19
C ILE A 155 10.92 16.95 0.05
N THR A 156 12.23 17.19 0.17
CA THR A 156 12.81 18.54 0.07
C THR A 156 12.77 19.11 -1.35
N ARG A 157 12.71 18.27 -2.39
CA ARG A 157 12.64 18.70 -3.80
C ARG A 157 11.23 18.72 -4.39
N THR A 158 10.23 18.19 -3.71
CA THR A 158 8.83 18.26 -4.15
C THR A 158 8.36 19.70 -4.29
N SER A 159 7.65 20.05 -5.36
CA SER A 159 7.35 21.45 -5.70
C SER A 159 5.90 21.86 -5.46
N GLN A 160 4.95 20.96 -5.65
CA GLN A 160 3.51 21.26 -5.64
C GLN A 160 2.73 20.29 -4.77
N PHE A 161 2.97 18.99 -4.91
CA PHE A 161 2.14 17.96 -4.28
C PHE A 161 2.95 16.75 -3.82
N LEU A 162 2.69 16.30 -2.60
CA LEU A 162 3.32 15.13 -1.98
C LEU A 162 2.24 14.19 -1.41
N ALA A 163 2.08 13.03 -2.02
CA ALA A 163 1.26 11.94 -1.47
C ALA A 163 2.16 10.89 -0.81
N ILE A 164 1.79 10.45 0.39
CA ILE A 164 2.56 9.49 1.18
C ILE A 164 1.60 8.41 1.69
N LEU A 165 1.93 7.14 1.45
CA LEU A 165 1.36 5.99 2.13
C LEU A 165 2.41 5.42 3.07
N MET A 166 2.07 5.27 4.36
CA MET A 166 3.03 4.86 5.39
C MET A 166 2.38 3.96 6.45
N ASP A 167 3.15 3.02 6.99
CA ASP A 167 2.75 2.15 8.08
C ASP A 167 3.00 2.81 9.46
N VAL A 168 4.22 3.25 9.71
CA VAL A 168 4.63 3.87 10.98
C VAL A 168 5.36 5.18 10.71
N PHE A 169 4.93 6.24 11.39
CA PHE A 169 5.52 7.56 11.28
C PHE A 169 5.84 8.16 12.66
N THR A 170 7.11 8.08 13.05
CA THR A 170 7.64 8.59 14.32
C THR A 170 9.00 9.31 14.19
N ASP A 171 9.57 9.46 12.98
CA ASP A 171 10.81 10.21 12.74
C ASP A 171 10.51 11.71 12.61
N VAL A 172 10.86 12.46 13.67
CA VAL A 172 10.68 13.92 13.75
C VAL A 172 11.43 14.65 12.64
N GLU A 173 12.59 14.17 12.19
CA GLU A 173 13.36 14.87 11.16
C GLU A 173 12.67 14.81 9.79
N ILE A 174 12.07 13.67 9.45
CA ILE A 174 11.27 13.54 8.22
C ILE A 174 10.01 14.42 8.33
N PHE A 175 9.39 14.48 9.51
CA PHE A 175 8.24 15.36 9.72
C PHE A 175 8.61 16.85 9.58
N CYS A 176 9.81 17.25 10.03
CA CYS A 176 10.34 18.60 9.79
C CYS A 176 10.52 18.91 8.29
N ASP A 177 11.03 17.97 7.49
CA ASP A 177 11.16 18.15 6.03
C ASP A 177 9.78 18.35 5.38
N ILE A 178 8.76 17.64 5.85
CA ILE A 178 7.36 17.78 5.41
C ILE A 178 6.80 19.15 5.81
N LEU A 179 7.00 19.59 7.06
CA LEU A 179 6.58 20.91 7.53
C LEU A 179 7.25 22.03 6.72
N GLU A 180 8.53 21.87 6.37
CA GLU A 180 9.23 22.81 5.51
C GLU A 180 8.64 22.84 4.10
N ALA A 181 8.31 21.68 3.52
CA ALA A 181 7.60 21.60 2.25
C ALA A 181 6.28 22.37 2.29
N ALA A 182 5.46 22.09 3.30
CA ALA A 182 4.12 22.62 3.41
C ALA A 182 4.08 24.12 3.72
N ASN A 183 4.85 24.54 4.73
CA ASN A 183 4.72 25.87 5.32
C ASN A 183 5.67 26.90 4.70
N LYS A 184 6.84 26.49 4.19
CA LYS A 184 7.78 27.41 3.54
C LYS A 184 7.66 27.43 2.02
N ARG A 185 7.32 26.29 1.42
CA ARG A 185 7.27 26.14 -0.05
C ARG A 185 5.85 26.04 -0.61
N GLY A 186 4.83 25.94 0.25
CA GLY A 186 3.44 25.87 -0.16
C GLY A 186 3.07 24.53 -0.82
N VAL A 187 3.85 23.48 -0.59
CA VAL A 187 3.55 22.13 -1.09
C VAL A 187 2.32 21.59 -0.37
N PHE A 188 1.35 21.06 -1.12
CA PHE A 188 0.25 20.34 -0.51
C PHE A 188 0.67 18.90 -0.19
N VAL A 189 0.49 18.48 1.06
CA VAL A 189 0.90 17.14 1.53
C VAL A 189 -0.31 16.34 1.99
N CYS A 190 -0.45 15.11 1.49
CA CYS A 190 -1.43 14.15 1.97
C CYS A 190 -0.72 12.89 2.47
N VAL A 191 -0.96 12.53 3.73
CA VAL A 191 -0.42 11.33 4.36
C VAL A 191 -1.56 10.38 4.68
N LEU A 192 -1.52 9.19 4.07
CA LEU A 192 -2.30 8.03 4.46
C LEU A 192 -1.43 7.18 5.38
N LEU A 193 -1.84 7.08 6.65
CA LEU A 193 -1.12 6.37 7.69
C LEU A 193 -1.93 5.15 8.13
N ASP A 194 -1.29 3.99 8.28
CA ASP A 194 -1.93 2.82 8.87
C ASP A 194 -2.52 3.16 10.25
N GLN A 195 -3.73 2.65 10.52
CA GLN A 195 -4.45 2.91 11.76
C GLN A 195 -3.65 2.52 13.01
N GLY A 196 -2.83 1.47 12.94
CA GLY A 196 -1.95 1.05 14.02
C GLY A 196 -0.83 2.06 14.33
N GLY A 197 -0.39 2.84 13.34
CA GLY A 197 0.64 3.87 13.47
C GLY A 197 0.15 5.22 14.01
N VAL A 198 -1.16 5.50 13.93
CA VAL A 198 -1.74 6.82 14.25
C VAL A 198 -1.45 7.27 15.68
N LYS A 199 -1.56 6.36 16.66
CA LYS A 199 -1.32 6.70 18.07
C LYS A 199 0.11 7.21 18.29
N LEU A 200 1.10 6.51 17.75
CA LEU A 200 2.51 6.87 17.90
C LEU A 200 2.84 8.17 17.15
N PHE A 201 2.20 8.41 16.00
CA PHE A 201 2.31 9.66 15.27
C PHE A 201 1.77 10.84 16.10
N GLN A 202 0.60 10.69 16.72
CA GLN A 202 0.03 11.73 17.60
C GLN A 202 0.96 12.03 18.78
N GLU A 203 1.50 10.99 19.44
CA GLU A 203 2.47 11.18 20.53
C GLU A 203 3.72 11.93 20.07
N MET A 204 4.22 11.67 18.85
CA MET A 204 5.32 12.44 18.26
C MET A 204 4.93 13.90 18.07
N CYS A 205 3.75 14.18 17.48
CA CYS A 205 3.23 15.52 17.29
C CYS A 205 3.07 16.29 18.61
N ASP A 206 2.57 15.63 19.66
CA ASP A 206 2.38 16.23 20.98
C ASP A 206 3.75 16.57 21.63
N LYS A 207 4.73 15.66 21.53
CA LYS A 207 6.09 15.87 22.05
C LYS A 207 6.77 17.11 21.44
N VAL A 208 6.53 17.37 20.15
CA VAL A 208 7.09 18.54 19.44
C VAL A 208 6.09 19.70 19.29
N GLN A 209 4.95 19.65 20.01
CA GLN A 209 3.96 20.72 20.10
C GLN A 209 3.40 21.17 18.73
N ILE A 210 2.99 20.21 17.91
CA ILE A 210 2.32 20.49 16.63
C ILE A 210 0.89 20.94 16.86
N SER A 211 0.56 22.13 16.34
CA SER A 211 -0.80 22.69 16.34
C SER A 211 -1.42 22.62 14.93
N ASP A 212 -2.74 22.80 14.86
CA ASP A 212 -3.48 22.91 13.59
C ASP A 212 -2.93 24.00 12.66
N SER A 213 -2.32 25.04 13.23
CA SER A 213 -1.72 26.14 12.47
C SER A 213 -0.53 25.67 11.60
N HIS A 214 0.16 24.61 12.02
CA HIS A 214 1.28 24.01 11.28
C HIS A 214 0.81 23.05 10.17
N LEU A 215 -0.45 22.59 10.23
CA LEU A 215 -0.99 21.56 9.35
C LEU A 215 -1.89 22.12 8.24
N LYS A 216 -1.91 23.44 8.01
CA LYS A 216 -2.78 24.09 7.01
C LYS A 216 -2.71 23.46 5.61
N ASN A 217 -1.54 22.98 5.22
CA ASN A 217 -1.28 22.34 3.93
C ASN A 217 -0.92 20.84 4.07
N ILE A 218 -1.18 20.22 5.23
CA ILE A 218 -0.83 18.82 5.51
C ILE A 218 -2.08 18.08 6.01
N SER A 219 -2.64 17.21 5.19
CA SER A 219 -3.77 16.34 5.56
C SER A 219 -3.25 14.98 6.01
N ILE A 220 -3.49 14.60 7.27
CA ILE A 220 -3.17 13.27 7.80
C ILE A 220 -4.47 12.48 7.96
N ARG A 221 -4.51 11.27 7.38
CA ARG A 221 -5.68 10.40 7.36
C ARG A 221 -5.27 8.97 7.72
N SER A 222 -6.15 8.25 8.41
CA SER A 222 -5.93 6.86 8.78
C SER A 222 -6.53 5.93 7.74
N VAL A 223 -5.80 4.88 7.40
CA VAL A 223 -6.24 3.78 6.52
C VAL A 223 -6.10 2.46 7.27
N GLU A 224 -6.97 1.50 6.96
CA GLU A 224 -6.96 0.13 7.48
C GLU A 224 -6.88 -0.81 6.27
N GLY A 225 -6.24 -1.97 6.41
CA GLY A 225 -6.22 -2.98 5.35
C GLY A 225 -7.56 -3.71 5.21
N GLU A 226 -7.55 -4.75 4.39
CA GLU A 226 -8.72 -5.59 4.14
C GLU A 226 -9.34 -6.13 5.44
N VAL A 227 -10.68 -6.17 5.48
CA VAL A 227 -11.42 -6.59 6.66
C VAL A 227 -11.79 -8.07 6.55
N TYR A 228 -11.22 -8.89 7.43
CA TYR A 228 -11.66 -10.27 7.59
C TYR A 228 -12.97 -10.32 8.37
N CYS A 229 -13.93 -11.11 7.89
CA CYS A 229 -15.24 -11.29 8.52
C CYS A 229 -15.50 -12.77 8.80
N ALA A 230 -15.61 -13.14 10.07
CA ALA A 230 -16.02 -14.48 10.46
C ALA A 230 -17.52 -14.70 10.26
N LYS A 231 -17.96 -15.97 10.21
CA LYS A 231 -19.38 -16.35 10.11
C LYS A 231 -20.24 -15.79 11.25
N SER A 232 -19.66 -15.56 12.43
CA SER A 232 -20.32 -14.92 13.57
C SER A 232 -20.61 -13.43 13.38
N GLY A 233 -20.06 -12.81 12.34
CA GLY A 233 -20.08 -11.37 12.12
C GLY A 233 -18.95 -10.61 12.84
N ARG A 234 -18.09 -11.28 13.62
CA ARG A 234 -16.86 -10.68 14.16
C ARG A 234 -15.88 -10.34 13.05
N LYS A 235 -15.14 -9.25 13.24
CA LYS A 235 -14.23 -8.73 12.20
C LYS A 235 -12.92 -8.26 12.79
N PHE A 236 -11.87 -8.31 11.99
CA PHE A 236 -10.63 -7.58 12.26
C PHE A 236 -10.12 -6.99 10.94
N ALA A 237 -9.36 -5.90 11.01
CA ALA A 237 -8.76 -5.28 9.83
C ALA A 237 -7.29 -5.71 9.70
N GLY A 238 -6.84 -5.90 8.47
CA GLY A 238 -5.42 -6.08 8.14
C GLY A 238 -4.63 -4.78 8.33
N GLN A 239 -3.31 -4.90 8.36
CA GLN A 239 -2.40 -3.75 8.38
C GLN A 239 -2.04 -3.33 6.95
N ILE A 240 -1.89 -2.04 6.73
CA ILE A 240 -1.26 -1.53 5.51
C ILE A 240 0.25 -1.71 5.61
N GLN A 241 0.78 -2.67 4.87
CA GLN A 241 2.22 -2.94 4.79
C GLN A 241 2.90 -2.16 3.66
N GLU A 242 2.12 -1.58 2.75
CA GLU A 242 2.59 -0.82 1.61
C GLU A 242 3.16 0.53 2.03
N LYS A 243 4.26 0.94 1.38
CA LYS A 243 4.98 2.18 1.68
C LYS A 243 5.42 2.82 0.38
N PHE A 244 4.92 4.01 0.11
CA PHE A 244 5.37 4.79 -1.04
C PHE A 244 5.15 6.30 -0.89
N ILE A 245 5.89 7.06 -1.69
CA ILE A 245 5.83 8.52 -1.80
C ILE A 245 5.66 8.87 -3.27
N ILE A 246 4.62 9.61 -3.61
CA ILE A 246 4.41 10.20 -4.94
C ILE A 246 4.75 11.69 -4.85
N SER A 247 5.78 12.13 -5.59
CA SER A 247 6.19 13.54 -5.66
C SER A 247 5.78 14.16 -6.98
N ASP A 248 5.00 15.23 -6.93
CA ASP A 248 4.58 16.07 -8.06
C ASP A 248 3.94 15.30 -9.23
N TRP A 249 3.35 14.13 -8.96
CA TRP A 249 2.88 13.20 -9.99
C TRP A 249 3.96 12.88 -11.04
N ARG A 250 5.23 12.92 -10.65
CA ARG A 250 6.35 12.75 -11.58
C ARG A 250 7.05 11.42 -11.38
N TYR A 251 7.27 11.07 -10.12
CA TYR A 251 7.92 9.82 -9.77
C TYR A 251 7.43 9.31 -8.42
N VAL A 252 7.60 8.02 -8.22
CA VAL A 252 7.30 7.33 -6.96
C VAL A 252 8.58 6.79 -6.34
N LEU A 253 8.68 6.86 -5.03
CA LEU A 253 9.62 6.07 -4.23
C LEU A 253 8.83 5.05 -3.43
N SER A 254 9.14 3.76 -3.53
CA SER A 254 8.48 2.69 -2.78
C SER A 254 9.49 1.67 -2.27
N GLY A 255 9.31 1.11 -1.08
CA GLY A 255 10.27 0.18 -0.51
C GLY A 255 9.95 -0.25 0.92
N SER A 256 10.96 -0.71 1.65
CA SER A 256 10.80 -1.22 3.02
C SER A 256 10.97 -0.14 4.11
N TYR A 257 11.34 1.09 3.73
CA TYR A 257 11.68 2.15 4.68
C TYR A 257 10.42 2.78 5.30
N SER A 258 10.17 2.50 6.58
CA SER A 258 9.19 3.21 7.40
C SER A 258 9.77 4.51 7.96
N PHE A 259 8.93 5.49 8.27
CA PHE A 259 9.37 6.78 8.83
C PHE A 259 9.65 6.69 10.32
N THR A 260 10.66 5.88 10.67
CA THR A 260 11.12 5.66 12.05
C THR A 260 12.61 5.91 12.17
N TRP A 261 13.07 6.25 13.37
CA TRP A 261 14.50 6.42 13.64
C TRP A 261 15.31 5.15 13.33
N LEU A 262 14.75 3.97 13.63
CA LEU A 262 15.42 2.69 13.39
C LEU A 262 15.62 2.39 11.89
N CYS A 263 14.63 2.69 11.05
CA CYS A 263 14.80 2.59 9.59
C CYS A 263 15.90 3.51 9.06
N GLY A 264 16.06 4.69 9.67
CA GLY A 264 17.07 5.67 9.29
C GLY A 264 18.51 5.34 9.71
N HIS A 265 18.70 4.49 10.72
CA HIS A 265 20.02 4.31 11.36
C HIS A 265 20.47 2.85 11.50
N VAL A 266 19.54 1.91 11.68
CA VAL A 266 19.87 0.53 12.07
C VAL A 266 19.41 -0.49 11.02
N HIS A 267 18.18 -0.36 10.52
CA HIS A 267 17.65 -1.34 9.57
C HIS A 267 18.27 -1.18 8.18
N ARG A 268 18.44 -2.32 7.50
CA ARG A 268 18.83 -2.36 6.08
C ARG A 268 17.56 -2.34 5.25
N ASN A 269 17.41 -1.30 4.45
CA ASN A 269 16.23 -1.12 3.62
C ASN A 269 16.53 -1.34 2.12
N ILE A 270 15.46 -1.51 1.35
CA ILE A 270 15.44 -1.43 -0.11
C ILE A 270 14.52 -0.29 -0.52
N LEU A 271 14.87 0.40 -1.62
CA LEU A 271 14.04 1.45 -2.19
C LEU A 271 14.01 1.35 -3.71
N SER A 272 12.85 1.50 -4.31
CA SER A 272 12.63 1.49 -5.75
C SER A 272 12.06 2.83 -6.17
N LYS A 273 12.60 3.40 -7.24
CA LYS A 273 12.09 4.62 -7.88
C LYS A 273 11.43 4.28 -9.20
N PHE A 274 10.21 4.77 -9.40
CA PHE A 274 9.43 4.60 -10.63
C PHE A 274 9.14 5.96 -11.27
N THR A 275 9.23 6.05 -12.59
CA THR A 275 8.87 7.25 -13.38
C THR A 275 7.98 6.85 -14.56
N GLY A 276 7.35 7.83 -15.21
CA GLY A 276 6.52 7.58 -16.39
C GLY A 276 5.21 6.84 -16.06
N PRO A 277 4.59 6.14 -17.03
CA PRO A 277 3.29 5.47 -16.84
C PRO A 277 3.20 4.50 -15.64
N ALA A 278 4.31 3.95 -15.14
CA ALA A 278 4.28 3.12 -13.93
C ALA A 278 3.74 3.85 -12.68
N VAL A 279 3.82 5.19 -12.66
CA VAL A 279 3.27 6.03 -11.58
C VAL A 279 1.74 5.97 -11.52
N GLU A 280 1.07 5.62 -12.63
CA GLU A 280 -0.39 5.56 -12.72
C GLU A 280 -1.00 4.54 -11.75
N LEU A 281 -0.38 3.35 -11.64
CA LEU A 281 -0.84 2.31 -10.73
C LEU A 281 -0.74 2.75 -9.25
N PHE A 282 0.28 3.51 -8.90
CA PHE A 282 0.42 4.07 -7.54
C PHE A 282 -0.58 5.20 -7.28
N ASP A 283 -0.91 6.01 -8.29
CA ASP A 283 -1.97 7.02 -8.19
C ASP A 283 -3.34 6.36 -8.00
N GLU A 284 -3.66 5.32 -8.77
CA GLU A 284 -4.88 4.52 -8.60
C GLU A 284 -4.98 3.93 -7.20
N GLU A 285 -3.91 3.30 -6.72
CA GLU A 285 -3.85 2.73 -5.37
C GLU A 285 -4.02 3.79 -4.29
N PHE A 286 -3.31 4.92 -4.42
CA PHE A 286 -3.46 6.02 -3.46
C PHE A 286 -4.89 6.57 -3.43
N ARG A 287 -5.55 6.70 -4.58
CA ARG A 287 -6.95 7.15 -4.66
C ARG A 287 -7.90 6.13 -4.06
N HIS A 288 -7.67 4.83 -4.30
CA HIS A 288 -8.44 3.75 -3.71
C HIS A 288 -8.40 3.79 -2.18
N LEU A 289 -7.19 3.84 -1.60
CA LEU A 289 -7.00 3.94 -0.15
C LEU A 289 -7.50 5.26 0.43
N TYR A 290 -7.37 6.37 -0.31
CA TYR A 290 -7.89 7.66 0.14
C TYR A 290 -9.42 7.62 0.27
N ALA A 291 -10.14 6.95 -0.63
CA ALA A 291 -11.60 6.89 -0.62
C ALA A 291 -12.16 6.23 0.66
N SER A 292 -11.45 5.22 1.21
CA SER A 292 -11.81 4.53 2.46
C SER A 292 -11.19 5.16 3.72
N SER A 293 -10.29 6.14 3.56
CA SER A 293 -9.54 6.74 4.66
C SER A 293 -10.37 7.68 5.55
N LYS A 294 -10.06 7.72 6.85
CA LYS A 294 -10.71 8.58 7.85
C LYS A 294 -9.80 9.76 8.21
N PRO A 295 -10.30 10.99 8.36
CA PRO A 295 -9.47 12.14 8.73
C PRO A 295 -8.93 12.00 10.16
N VAL A 296 -7.66 12.35 10.39
CA VAL A 296 -7.01 12.34 11.71
C VAL A 296 -6.63 13.76 12.13
N MET A 297 -5.80 14.46 11.36
CA MET A 297 -5.34 15.82 11.64
C MET A 297 -5.22 16.67 10.36
N GLY A 298 -5.26 17.99 10.52
CA GLY A 298 -5.13 18.93 9.41
C GLY A 298 -6.42 19.14 8.62
N PRO A 299 -6.37 19.77 7.44
CA PRO A 299 -7.55 20.08 6.64
C PRO A 299 -8.29 18.80 6.24
N LYS A 300 -9.58 18.74 6.60
CA LYS A 300 -10.50 17.66 6.16
C LYS A 300 -10.64 17.61 4.63
N SER A 301 -10.39 18.74 3.97
CA SER A 301 -10.39 18.90 2.52
C SER A 301 -9.05 19.48 2.03
N PRO A 302 -8.18 18.70 1.37
CA PRO A 302 -7.09 19.21 0.55
C PRO A 302 -7.55 20.33 -0.39
N ARG A 303 -7.13 21.58 -0.14
CA ARG A 303 -7.24 22.66 -1.12
C ARG A 303 -5.88 22.78 -1.81
N LEU A 304 -5.80 22.38 -3.08
CA LEU A 304 -4.68 22.83 -3.92
C LEU A 304 -4.80 24.35 -4.03
N ALA A 305 -3.85 25.05 -3.40
CA ALA A 305 -3.74 26.49 -3.61
C ALA A 305 -3.55 26.72 -5.11
N ALA A 306 -4.34 27.64 -5.68
CA ALA A 306 -4.09 28.11 -7.04
C ALA A 306 -2.61 28.55 -7.13
N PRO A 307 -1.91 28.30 -8.25
CA PRO A 307 -0.53 28.75 -8.41
C PRO A 307 -0.46 30.23 -8.06
N LEU A 308 0.46 30.59 -7.16
CA LEU A 308 0.78 32.00 -6.92
C LEU A 308 1.16 32.60 -8.27
N GLN A 309 0.27 33.42 -8.82
CA GLN A 309 0.55 34.20 -10.01
C GLN A 309 1.86 34.96 -9.75
N PRO A 310 2.84 34.93 -10.68
CA PRO A 310 4.00 35.79 -10.57
C PRO A 310 3.49 37.21 -10.39
N ARG A 311 3.83 37.84 -9.26
CA ARG A 311 3.49 39.24 -9.00
C ARG A 311 4.03 40.04 -10.19
N ALA A 312 3.14 40.52 -11.06
CA ALA A 312 3.50 41.40 -12.14
C ALA A 312 4.20 42.62 -11.51
N GLY A 313 5.50 42.72 -11.71
CA GLY A 313 6.24 43.93 -11.37
C GLY A 313 5.65 45.10 -12.15
N PRO A 314 5.69 46.33 -11.60
CA PRO A 314 5.21 47.50 -12.31
C PRO A 314 5.96 47.65 -13.64
N SER A 315 5.19 47.71 -14.74
CA SER A 315 5.70 47.93 -16.09
C SER A 315 6.44 49.27 -16.19
N PRO A 316 7.66 49.33 -16.77
CA PRO A 316 8.32 50.61 -17.03
C PRO A 316 7.64 51.35 -18.21
N PRO A 317 7.64 52.69 -18.21
CA PRO A 317 7.02 53.50 -19.26
C PRO A 317 7.81 53.41 -20.58
N PRO A 318 7.17 53.70 -21.74
CA PRO A 318 7.76 53.47 -23.05
C PRO A 318 8.76 54.58 -23.40
N GLY A 319 10.02 54.19 -23.68
CA GLY A 319 11.10 55.09 -24.07
C GLY A 319 11.93 54.56 -25.24
N ARG A 320 11.73 55.20 -26.40
CA ARG A 320 12.57 55.37 -27.61
C ARG A 320 13.62 54.31 -28.00
N LEU A 321 13.45 53.87 -29.25
CA LEU A 321 14.39 53.18 -30.13
C LEU A 321 15.75 53.89 -30.24
N SER A 322 16.84 53.10 -30.14
CA SER A 322 18.10 53.26 -30.88
C SER A 322 18.81 51.90 -30.89
N GLY A 323 19.10 51.39 -32.08
CA GLY A 323 19.59 50.03 -32.28
C GLY A 323 21.10 49.87 -32.18
N SER A 324 21.53 48.61 -32.05
CA SER A 324 22.65 48.04 -32.80
C SER A 324 22.61 46.52 -32.65
N SER A 325 22.81 45.83 -33.77
CA SER A 325 22.94 44.39 -33.93
C SER A 325 24.05 43.77 -33.07
N CYS A 326 23.88 42.52 -32.66
CA CYS A 326 24.80 41.41 -32.99
C CYS A 326 24.25 40.06 -32.49
N SER A 327 24.36 39.08 -33.37
CA SER A 327 23.94 37.68 -33.24
C SER A 327 24.74 36.89 -32.21
N ALA A 328 24.11 35.94 -31.52
CA ALA A 328 24.65 34.59 -31.28
C ALA A 328 23.56 33.72 -30.63
N SER A 329 23.26 32.62 -31.30
CA SER A 329 22.65 31.41 -30.76
C SER A 329 23.48 30.86 -29.60
N ASP A 330 22.82 30.33 -28.57
CA ASP A 330 23.13 28.99 -28.04
C ASP A 330 22.06 28.52 -27.04
N HIS A 331 21.34 27.47 -27.45
CA HIS A 331 20.55 26.64 -26.55
C HIS A 331 21.49 25.75 -25.76
N THR A 332 21.54 25.91 -24.44
CA THR A 332 22.05 24.86 -23.54
C THR A 332 21.19 24.76 -22.29
N SER A 333 20.30 23.77 -22.30
CA SER A 333 19.67 23.21 -21.10
C SER A 333 20.70 22.34 -20.37
N SER A 334 21.23 22.81 -19.25
CA SER A 334 22.11 22.02 -18.39
C SER A 334 21.30 21.26 -17.33
N HIS A 335 21.07 19.96 -17.58
CA HIS A 335 20.74 18.97 -16.57
C HIS A 335 22.03 18.47 -15.92
N PRO A 336 22.20 18.48 -14.58
CA PRO A 336 23.30 17.78 -13.92
C PRO A 336 22.78 16.61 -13.09
N LEU A 337 22.39 15.51 -13.76
CA LEU A 337 22.22 14.20 -13.13
C LEU A 337 22.56 13.12 -14.17
N SER A 338 23.83 13.03 -14.54
CA SER A 338 24.37 11.90 -15.31
C SER A 338 25.83 11.67 -14.93
N THR A 339 26.04 10.94 -13.84
CA THR A 339 27.28 10.16 -13.62
C THR A 339 27.00 9.06 -12.60
N ALA A 340 26.47 7.95 -13.09
CA ALA A 340 26.69 6.62 -12.55
C ALA A 340 26.26 5.60 -13.62
N SER A 341 27.23 4.90 -14.19
CA SER A 341 27.01 3.85 -15.19
C SER A 341 26.18 2.71 -14.60
N PRO A 342 25.08 2.26 -15.25
CA PRO A 342 24.44 1.01 -14.88
C PRO A 342 25.18 -0.17 -15.50
N LEU A 343 25.50 -1.18 -14.68
CA LEU A 343 25.79 -2.53 -15.15
C LEU A 343 24.52 -3.07 -15.83
N ILE A 344 24.53 -3.10 -17.16
CA ILE A 344 23.50 -3.74 -17.96
C ILE A 344 23.75 -5.25 -17.90
N ILE A 345 22.88 -5.99 -17.21
CA ILE A 345 22.81 -7.45 -17.37
C ILE A 345 22.00 -7.70 -18.65
N MET A 346 22.71 -7.96 -19.76
CA MET A 346 22.09 -8.47 -20.99
C MET A 346 21.89 -9.99 -20.87
N PHE A 347 20.65 -10.45 -20.97
CA PHE A 347 20.36 -11.85 -21.25
C PHE A 347 20.76 -12.16 -22.71
N PRO A 348 21.56 -13.21 -23.00
CA PRO A 348 21.80 -13.62 -24.37
C PRO A 348 20.62 -14.41 -24.92
N GLU A 349 19.90 -13.81 -25.87
CA GLU A 349 18.93 -14.50 -26.73
C GLU A 349 19.68 -15.07 -27.94
N SER A 350 20.01 -16.36 -27.92
CA SER A 350 20.49 -17.06 -29.12
C SER A 350 20.14 -18.54 -29.04
N LEU A 351 19.09 -18.95 -29.77
CA LEU A 351 19.16 -19.92 -30.88
C LEU A 351 17.74 -20.23 -31.40
N ARG A 352 17.27 -19.44 -32.37
CA ARG A 352 16.25 -19.89 -33.33
C ARG A 352 16.93 -20.80 -34.37
N ARG A 353 16.69 -22.12 -34.32
CA ARG A 353 16.97 -23.03 -35.44
C ARG A 353 15.76 -23.11 -36.38
N LYS A 354 16.04 -22.90 -37.68
CA LYS A 354 15.10 -22.96 -38.81
C LYS A 354 14.60 -24.39 -39.07
N LYS A 355 13.35 -24.49 -39.52
CA LYS A 355 12.71 -25.66 -40.15
C LYS A 355 13.42 -26.09 -41.44
N GLY A 356 13.48 -27.40 -41.70
CA GLY A 356 13.76 -28.00 -43.02
C GLY A 356 13.81 -29.52 -42.98
N ARG A 357 12.87 -30.18 -43.68
CA ARG A 357 12.60 -31.64 -43.81
C ARG A 357 13.79 -32.47 -44.34
N MET A 358 13.97 -33.69 -43.80
CA MET A 358 13.86 -34.97 -44.55
C MET A 358 14.08 -36.18 -43.60
N GLN A 359 13.17 -37.15 -43.65
CA GLN A 359 13.28 -38.54 -43.17
C GLN A 359 13.81 -39.42 -44.34
N PRO A 360 14.04 -40.74 -44.19
CA PRO A 360 14.30 -41.58 -43.00
C PRO A 360 15.50 -42.54 -43.20
N GLN A 361 16.09 -43.11 -42.13
CA GLN A 361 16.54 -44.51 -42.16
C GLN A 361 16.83 -45.06 -40.76
N PHE A 362 16.42 -46.32 -40.57
CA PHE A 362 16.68 -47.19 -39.44
C PHE A 362 18.18 -47.43 -39.24
N ASP A 363 18.64 -47.58 -38.00
CA ASP A 363 19.33 -48.81 -37.58
C ASP A 363 19.50 -48.93 -36.05
N ILE A 364 19.44 -50.18 -35.64
CA ILE A 364 19.46 -50.77 -34.29
C ILE A 364 20.91 -50.82 -33.76
N TRP A 365 21.06 -51.25 -32.49
CA TRP A 365 22.25 -51.72 -31.72
C TRP A 365 22.50 -50.84 -30.48
N VAL A 366 21.97 -51.17 -29.30
CA VAL A 366 22.43 -52.18 -28.31
C VAL A 366 23.91 -51.99 -27.94
N ASN A 367 24.17 -51.23 -26.88
CA ASN A 367 24.63 -51.73 -25.58
C ASN A 367 24.65 -50.62 -24.53
#